data_AF-A0A191T4R8-F1
#
_entry.id   AF-A0A191T4R8-F1
#
_cell.length_a   1.000
_cell.length_b   1.000
_cell.length_c   1.000
_cell.angle_alpha   90.00
_cell.angle_beta   90.00
_cell.angle_gamma   90.00
#
_symmetry.space_group_name_H-M   'P 1'
#
loop_
_entity.id
_entity.type
_entity.pdbx_description
1 polymer ?
#
loop_
_entity_poly.entity_id
_entity_poly.type
_entity_poly.pdbx_seq_one_letter_code
_entity_poly.pdbx_strand_id
1 'polypeptide(L)' 'MNLLRESRRQQMTIDNTSYPIFTVRWLAVHGLAVPTVFFLGAITAMQFIQR' A
#
# COMPACT_ATOMS: atom_id res chain seq x y z
N MET A 1 10.60 41.67 -11.94
CA MET A 1 10.25 41.33 -10.54
C MET A 1 8.80 40.84 -10.32
N ASN A 2 7.80 41.20 -11.14
CA ASN A 2 6.41 40.73 -10.94
C ASN A 2 6.16 39.28 -11.41
N LEU A 3 6.88 38.80 -12.43
CA LEU A 3 6.71 37.43 -12.97
C LEU A 3 7.20 36.35 -11.99
N LEU A 4 8.32 36.59 -11.29
CA LEU A 4 8.83 35.70 -10.24
C LEU A 4 7.96 35.70 -8.98
N ARG A 5 7.17 36.75 -8.76
CA ARG A 5 6.14 36.79 -7.70
C ARG A 5 4.92 35.97 -8.10
N GLU A 6 4.56 35.95 -9.39
CA GLU A 6 3.50 35.09 -9.94
C GLU A 6 3.85 33.59 -9.83
N SER A 7 5.05 33.17 -10.24
CA SER A 7 5.51 31.78 -10.08
C SER A 7 5.56 31.34 -8.61
N ARG A 8 5.92 32.24 -7.68
CA ARG A 8 5.93 31.94 -6.23
C ARG A 8 4.53 31.84 -5.61
N ARG A 9 3.50 32.42 -6.24
CA ARG A 9 2.09 32.27 -5.83
C ARG A 9 1.52 30.91 -6.23
N GLN A 10 2.00 30.31 -7.32
CA GLN A 10 1.56 28.98 -7.77
C GLN A 10 2.19 27.83 -6.98
N GLN A 11 3.31 28.05 -6.27
CA GLN A 11 3.94 27.03 -5.42
C GLN A 11 3.29 26.90 -4.03
N MET A 12 2.28 27.73 -3.72
CA MET A 12 1.56 27.74 -2.43
C MET A 12 0.28 26.91 -2.42
N THR A 13 0.15 25.95 -3.33
CA THR A 13 -0.71 24.79 -3.06
C THR A 13 0.20 23.72 -2.49
N ILE A 14 0.20 23.57 -1.16
CA ILE A 14 0.48 22.24 -0.60
C ILE A 14 -0.62 21.39 -1.23
N ASP A 15 -0.31 20.67 -2.32
CA ASP A 15 -1.23 19.71 -2.89
C ASP A 15 -1.42 18.66 -1.81
N ASN A 16 -2.44 18.86 -0.99
CA ASN A 16 -2.83 18.02 0.12
C ASN A 16 -3.39 16.73 -0.46
N THR A 17 -2.49 15.95 -1.07
CA THR A 17 -2.78 14.67 -1.68
C THR A 17 -2.89 13.68 -0.53
N SER A 18 -4.10 13.60 0.03
CA SER A 18 -4.42 12.65 1.09
C SER A 18 -4.44 11.24 0.50
N TYR A 19 -3.46 10.42 0.88
CA TYR A 19 -3.44 9.00 0.53
C TYR A 19 -4.25 8.21 1.56
N PRO A 20 -5.29 7.47 1.15
CA PRO A 20 -6.07 6.68 2.08
C PRO A 20 -5.26 5.50 2.62
N ILE A 21 -5.55 5.09 3.86
CA ILE A 21 -4.92 3.93 4.51
C ILE A 21 -5.20 2.64 3.72
N PHE A 22 -6.42 2.49 3.23
CA PHE A 22 -6.83 1.37 2.39
C PHE A 22 -6.97 1.82 0.94
N THR A 23 -6.16 1.24 0.06
CA THR A 23 -6.19 1.46 -1.39
C THR A 23 -6.66 0.20 -2.11
N VAL A 24 -7.07 0.31 -3.37
CA VAL A 24 -7.37 -0.87 -4.22
C VAL A 24 -6.15 -1.80 -4.30
N ARG A 25 -4.94 -1.24 -4.40
CA ARG A 25 -3.69 -2.01 -4.35
C ARG A 25 -3.54 -2.76 -3.02
N TRP A 26 -3.89 -2.13 -1.89
CA TRP A 26 -3.88 -2.81 -0.59
C TRP A 26 -4.79 -4.03 -0.61
N LEU A 27 -6.02 -3.91 -1.12
CA LEU A 27 -6.96 -5.04 -1.22
C LEU A 27 -6.44 -6.15 -2.14
N ALA A 28 -5.92 -5.80 -3.32
CA ALA A 28 -5.38 -6.76 -4.27
C ALA A 28 -4.20 -7.55 -3.69
N VAL A 29 -3.29 -6.88 -2.97
CA VAL A 29 -2.15 -7.53 -2.33
C VAL A 29 -2.61 -8.41 -1.17
N HIS A 30 -3.49 -7.92 -0.30
CA HIS A 30 -3.94 -8.70 0.88
C HIS A 30 -4.82 -9.89 0.49
N GLY A 31 -5.63 -9.77 -0.56
CA GLY A 31 -6.43 -10.86 -1.10
C GLY A 31 -5.61 -12.07 -1.56
N LEU A 32 -4.34 -11.86 -1.95
CA LEU A 32 -3.41 -12.93 -2.30
C LEU A 32 -2.47 -13.28 -1.14
N ALA A 33 -1.89 -12.28 -0.49
CA ALA A 33 -0.85 -12.48 0.51
C ALA A 33 -1.36 -13.18 1.77
N VAL A 34 -2.56 -12.83 2.26
CA VAL A 34 -3.10 -13.43 3.49
C VAL A 34 -3.40 -14.93 3.29
N PRO A 35 -4.12 -15.37 2.25
CA PRO A 35 -4.29 -16.80 1.98
C PRO A 35 -2.96 -17.52 1.74
N THR A 36 -2.01 -16.90 1.03
CA THR A 36 -0.70 -17.51 0.77
C THR A 36 0.04 -17.85 2.07
N VAL A 37 0.13 -16.92 3.02
CA VAL A 37 0.81 -17.17 4.30
C VAL A 37 0.08 -18.23 5.12
N PHE A 38 -1.26 -18.22 5.12
CA PHE A 38 -2.07 -19.24 5.79
C PHE A 38 -1.78 -20.64 5.25
N PHE A 39 -1.79 -20.82 3.93
CA PHE A 39 -1.52 -22.13 3.32
C PHE A 39 -0.07 -22.58 3.51
N LEU A 40 0.90 -21.66 3.44
CA LEU A 40 2.29 -22.00 3.73
C LEU A 40 2.43 -22.52 5.18
N GLY A 41 1.80 -21.88 6.15
CA GLY A 41 1.77 -22.36 7.54
C GLY A 41 1.09 -23.72 7.71
N ALA A 42 0.02 -23.98 6.95
CA ALA A 42 -0.63 -25.29 6.95
C ALA A 42 0.28 -26.38 6.34
N ILE A 43 0.95 -26.09 5.23
CA ILE A 43 1.86 -27.03 4.54
C ILE A 43 3.10 -27.33 5.40
N THR A 44 3.64 -26.35 6.12
CA THR A 44 4.75 -26.59 7.05
C THR A 44 4.30 -27.47 8.21
N ALA A 45 3.09 -27.28 8.74
CA ALA A 45 2.54 -28.15 9.77
C ALA A 45 2.37 -29.61 9.28
N MET A 46 1.98 -29.81 8.02
CA MET A 46 1.84 -31.14 7.42
C MET A 46 3.15 -31.94 7.41
N GLN A 47 4.32 -31.29 7.42
CA GLN A 47 5.62 -31.99 7.46
C GLN A 47 5.83 -32.82 8.73
N PHE A 48 5.04 -32.59 9.78
CA PHE A 48 5.14 -33.28 11.07
C PHE A 48 4.03 -34.30 11.33
N ILE A 49 3.16 -34.57 10.34
CA ILE A 49 2.12 -35.61 10.48
C ILE A 49 2.80 -36.98 10.50
N GLN A 50 2.45 -37.78 11.51
CA GLN A 50 2.91 -39.17 11.68
C GLN A 50 1.77 -40.15 11.36
N ARG A 51 2.12 -41.36 10.93
CA ARG A 51 1.18 -42.45 10.62
C ARG A 51 0.90 -43.34 11.82
#